data_AF-A0A1F4UQI4-F1
#
_entry.id   AF-A0A1F4UQI4-F1
#
_cell.length_a   1.000
_cell.length_b   1.000
_cell.length_c   1.000
_cell.angle_alpha   90.00
_cell.angle_beta   90.00
_cell.angle_gamma   90.00
#
_symmetry.space_group_name_H-M   'P 1'
#
loop_
_entity.id
_entity.type
_entity.pdbx_description
1 polymer ?
#
loop_
_entity_poly.entity_id
_entity_poly.type
_entity_poly.pdbx_seq_one_letter_code
_entity_poly.pdbx_strand_id
1 'polypeptide(L)'
;MKDKYLLHFAILLFGILVSAFFFVYFRFNSTAQAVVAGMGCIYYIGWGIIHHAVRGRLSRLIALEYILVGSLIFLLLLTSITL
;
A
#
# COMPACT_ATOMS: atom_id res chain seq x y z
N MET A 1 -24.15 -6.50 -6.04
CA MET A 1 -22.96 -6.47 -6.94
C MET A 1 -22.18 -5.15 -6.86
N LYS A 2 -22.81 -4.01 -6.51
CA LYS A 2 -22.15 -2.75 -6.13
C LYS A 2 -21.50 -2.79 -4.73
N ASP A 3 -22.08 -3.51 -3.79
CA ASP A 3 -21.64 -3.48 -2.38
C ASP A 3 -20.27 -4.11 -2.18
N LYS A 4 -19.99 -5.21 -2.90
CA LYS A 4 -18.65 -5.82 -2.95
C LYS A 4 -17.62 -4.87 -3.56
N TYR A 5 -18.01 -4.05 -4.54
CA TYR A 5 -17.12 -3.07 -5.15
C TYR A 5 -16.66 -2.05 -4.11
N LEU A 6 -17.61 -1.42 -3.41
CA LEU A 6 -17.33 -0.42 -2.38
C LEU A 6 -16.53 -1.00 -1.23
N LEU A 7 -16.81 -2.24 -0.82
CA LEU A 7 -16.07 -2.91 0.24
C LEU A 7 -14.57 -3.05 -0.08
N HIS A 8 -14.22 -3.47 -1.31
CA HIS A 8 -12.80 -3.58 -1.68
C HIS A 8 -12.07 -2.24 -1.61
N PHE A 9 -12.70 -1.14 -2.05
CA PHE A 9 -12.10 0.20 -1.95
C PHE A 9 -12.10 0.73 -0.51
N ALA A 10 -13.10 0.41 0.29
CA ALA A 10 -13.14 0.76 1.71
C ALA A 10 -11.99 0.08 2.48
N ILE A 11 -11.70 -1.19 2.17
CA ILE A 11 -10.56 -1.91 2.72
C ILE A 11 -9.26 -1.18 2.37
N LEU A 12 -9.03 -0.85 1.09
CA LEU A 12 -7.85 -0.09 0.65
C LEU A 12 -7.68 1.22 1.41
N LEU A 13 -8.76 2.02 1.42
CA LEU A 13 -8.74 3.33 2.05
C LEU A 13 -8.44 3.21 3.55
N PHE A 14 -9.07 2.25 4.22
CA PHE A 14 -8.80 1.99 5.63
C PHE A 14 -7.34 1.63 5.88
N GLY A 15 -6.77 0.71 5.07
CA GLY A 15 -5.36 0.34 5.20
C GLY A 15 -4.41 1.51 4.96
N ILE A 16 -4.65 2.35 3.96
CA ILE A 16 -3.87 3.57 3.69
C ILE A 16 -3.96 4.54 4.87
N LEU A 17 -5.15 4.78 5.41
CA LEU A 17 -5.35 5.69 6.55
C LEU A 17 -4.65 5.18 7.80
N VAL A 18 -4.71 3.88 8.07
CA VAL A 18 -4.00 3.24 9.19
C VAL A 18 -2.49 3.38 9.01
N SER A 19 -1.95 3.08 7.82
CA SER A 19 -0.53 3.26 7.53
C SER A 19 -0.10 4.72 7.67
N ALA A 20 -0.88 5.68 7.16
CA ALA A 20 -0.59 7.11 7.28
C ALA A 20 -0.61 7.57 8.73
N PHE A 21 -1.60 7.13 9.52
CA PHE A 21 -1.68 7.42 10.95
C PHE A 21 -0.42 6.95 11.68
N PHE A 22 -0.03 5.68 11.50
CA PHE A 22 1.17 5.14 12.16
C PHE A 22 2.45 5.79 11.66
N PHE A 23 2.54 6.13 10.37
CA PHE A 23 3.69 6.83 9.82
C PHE A 23 3.90 8.19 10.50
N VAL A 24 2.82 8.95 10.72
CA VAL A 24 2.87 10.23 11.45
C VAL A 24 3.12 10.02 12.94
N TYR A 25 2.49 9.01 13.55
CA TYR A 25 2.67 8.68 14.97
C TYR A 25 4.13 8.38 15.30
N PHE A 26 4.82 7.62 14.44
CA PHE A 26 6.22 7.27 14.62
C PHE A 26 7.21 8.31 14.11
N ARG A 27 6.82 9.58 13.88
CA ARG A 27 7.70 10.63 13.31
C ARG A 27 9.04 10.89 14.00
N PHE A 28 9.22 10.44 15.23
CA PHE A 28 10.48 10.57 15.97
C PHE A 28 11.27 9.25 16.05
N ASN A 29 10.79 8.19 15.41
CA ASN A 29 11.43 6.90 15.32
C ASN A 29 11.50 6.46 13.86
N SER A 30 12.59 6.85 13.20
CA SER A 30 12.84 6.59 11.77
C SER A 30 12.79 5.10 11.43
N THR A 31 13.27 4.22 12.32
CA THR A 31 13.19 2.77 12.11
C THR A 31 11.73 2.29 12.08
N ALA A 32 10.91 2.73 13.03
CA ALA A 32 9.49 2.39 13.04
C ALA A 32 8.74 2.97 11.83
N GLN A 33 9.06 4.20 11.39
CA GLN A 33 8.49 4.76 10.16
C GLN A 33 8.85 3.95 8.92
N ALA A 34 10.11 3.53 8.79
CA ALA A 34 10.55 2.71 7.66
C ALA A 34 9.82 1.37 7.63
N VAL A 35 9.63 0.73 8.78
CA VAL A 35 8.84 -0.51 8.89
C VAL A 35 7.39 -0.27 8.49
N VAL A 36 6.75 0.79 8.98
CA VAL A 36 5.36 1.13 8.63
C VAL A 36 5.21 1.45 7.14
N ALA A 37 6.15 2.19 6.55
CA ALA A 37 6.17 2.48 5.12
C ALA A 37 6.27 1.19 4.29
N GLY A 38 7.17 0.27 4.68
CA GLY A 38 7.32 -1.03 4.03
C GLY A 38 6.04 -1.87 4.12
N MET A 39 5.45 -1.97 5.31
CA MET A 39 4.18 -2.68 5.53
C MET A 39 3.02 -2.07 4.73
N GLY A 40 2.93 -0.74 4.67
CA GLY A 40 1.92 -0.04 3.87
C GLY A 40 2.06 -0.30 2.36
N CYS A 41 3.29 -0.36 1.85
CA CYS A 41 3.55 -0.67 0.44
C CYS A 41 3.23 -2.14 0.12
N ILE A 42 3.62 -3.08 0.98
CA ILE A 42 3.26 -4.50 0.84
C ILE A 42 1.74 -4.67 0.84
N TYR A 43 1.05 -3.97 1.74
CA TYR A 43 -0.40 -3.95 1.80
C TYR A 43 -1.03 -3.43 0.50
N TYR A 44 -0.56 -2.29 -0.02
CA TYR A 44 -1.03 -1.72 -1.29
C TYR A 44 -0.84 -2.70 -2.47
N ILE A 45 0.36 -3.29 -2.58
CA ILE A 45 0.67 -4.27 -3.62
C ILE A 45 -0.25 -5.49 -3.51
N GLY A 46 -0.36 -6.05 -2.31
CA GLY A 46 -1.20 -7.21 -2.03
C GLY A 46 -2.67 -6.93 -2.34
N TRP A 47 -3.19 -5.77 -1.92
CA TRP A 47 -4.55 -5.35 -2.24
C TRP A 47 -4.77 -5.27 -3.76
N GLY A 48 -3.85 -4.65 -4.51
CA GLY A 48 -3.96 -4.50 -5.96
C GLY A 48 -4.00 -5.85 -6.68
N ILE A 49 -3.08 -6.75 -6.32
CA ILE A 49 -3.03 -8.11 -6.87
C ILE A 49 -4.32 -8.87 -6.57
N ILE A 50 -4.76 -8.89 -5.30
CA ILE A 50 -5.98 -9.59 -4.89
C ILE A 50 -7.22 -9.01 -5.56
N HIS A 51 -7.34 -7.67 -5.62
CA HIS A 51 -8.46 -6.98 -6.24
C HIS A 51 -8.61 -7.37 -7.72
N HIS A 52 -7.50 -7.38 -8.46
CA HIS A 52 -7.52 -7.74 -9.88
C HIS A 52 -7.66 -9.25 -10.09
N ALA A 53 -7.15 -10.09 -9.19
CA ALA A 53 -7.33 -11.55 -9.24
C ALA A 53 -8.80 -11.94 -9.07
N VAL A 54 -9.48 -11.38 -8.06
CA VAL A 54 -10.91 -11.65 -7.79
C VAL A 54 -11.80 -11.23 -8.95
N ARG A 55 -11.37 -10.24 -9.76
CA ARG A 55 -12.10 -9.81 -10.96
C ARG A 55 -11.76 -10.59 -12.24
N GLY A 56 -10.87 -11.57 -12.17
CA GLY A 56 -10.40 -12.31 -13.34
C GLY A 56 -9.63 -11.45 -14.34
N ARG A 57 -9.05 -10.33 -13.88
CA ARG A 57 -8.32 -9.35 -14.71
C ARG A 57 -6.88 -9.15 -14.26
N LEU A 58 -6.33 -10.10 -13.49
CA LEU A 58 -4.92 -10.05 -13.10
C LEU A 58 -4.05 -10.52 -14.28
N SER A 59 -3.26 -9.59 -14.82
CA SER A 59 -2.18 -9.91 -15.76
C SER A 59 -0.83 -9.76 -15.06
N ARG A 60 0.22 -10.36 -15.61
CA ARG A 60 1.59 -10.18 -15.12
C ARG A 60 2.00 -8.70 -15.16
N LEU A 61 1.56 -7.98 -16.18
CA LEU A 61 1.81 -6.55 -16.33
C LEU A 61 1.16 -5.76 -15.18
N ILE A 62 -0.11 -6.00 -14.88
CA ILE A 62 -0.81 -5.34 -13.78
C ILE A 62 -0.12 -5.64 -12.44
N ALA A 63 0.25 -6.91 -12.18
CA ALA A 63 0.95 -7.25 -10.95
C ALA A 63 2.29 -6.48 -10.83
N LEU A 64 3.03 -6.37 -11.94
CA LEU A 64 4.30 -5.65 -12.01
C LEU A 64 4.11 -4.14 -11.82
N GLU A 65 3.05 -3.53 -12.36
CA GLU A 65 2.69 -2.13 -12.11
C GLU A 65 2.51 -1.84 -10.62
N TYR A 66 1.73 -2.67 -9.91
CA TYR A 66 1.54 -2.48 -8.47
C TYR A 66 2.85 -2.63 -7.69
N ILE A 67 3.67 -3.64 -8.03
CA ILE A 67 4.98 -3.87 -7.41
C ILE A 67 5.91 -2.67 -7.62
N LEU A 68 6.01 -2.17 -8.86
CA LEU A 68 6.85 -1.02 -9.18
C LEU A 68 6.38 0.25 -8.46
N VAL A 69 5.08 0.54 -8.50
CA VAL A 69 4.51 1.71 -7.81
C VAL A 69 4.72 1.62 -6.30
N GLY A 70 4.44 0.46 -5.69
CA GLY A 70 4.66 0.26 -4.27
C GLY A 70 6.13 0.37 -3.87
N SER A 71 7.05 -0.15 -4.70
CA SER A 71 8.49 -0.02 -4.48
C SER A 71 8.97 1.42 -4.59
N LEU A 72 8.48 2.15 -5.60
CA LEU A 72 8.80 3.57 -5.78
C LEU A 72 8.34 4.41 -4.59
N ILE A 73 7.11 4.19 -4.12
CA ILE A 73 6.56 4.89 -2.95
C ILE A 73 7.38 4.55 -1.70
N PHE A 74 7.74 3.27 -1.51
CA PHE A 74 8.58 2.88 -0.38
C PHE A 74 9.93 3.61 -0.40
N LEU A 75 10.60 3.65 -1.54
CA LEU A 75 11.87 4.37 -1.70
C LEU A 75 11.70 5.87 -1.43
N LEU A 76 10.64 6.49 -1.95
CA LEU A 76 10.35 7.91 -1.72
C LEU A 76 10.14 8.20 -0.22
N LEU A 77 9.38 7.36 0.47
CA LEU A 77 9.15 7.49 1.90
C LEU A 77 10.44 7.26 2.70
N LEU A 78 11.22 6.25 2.33
CA LEU A 78 12.51 5.97 2.96
C LEU A 78 13.48 7.16 2.82
N THR A 79 13.55 7.75 1.64
CA THR A 79 14.32 8.97 1.39
C THR A 79 13.82 10.12 2.26
N SER A 80 12.50 10.31 2.39
CA SER A 80 11.91 11.38 3.24
C SER A 80 12.17 11.22 4.74
N ILE A 81 12.38 9.99 5.21
CA ILE A 81 12.70 9.70 6.62
C ILE A 81 14.19 9.95 6.91
N THR A 82 15.03 9.83 5.89
CA THR A 82 16.49 9.85 6.01
C THR A 82 17.09 11.24 5.79
N LEU A 83 16.38 12.11 5.05
CA LEU A 83 16.71 13.53 4.84
C LEU A 83 16.29 14.38 6.04
#